data_AF-A0A2N8TAJ5-F1
#
_entry.id   AF-A0A2N8TAJ5-F1
#
_cell.length_a   1.000
_cell.length_b   1.000
_cell.length_c   1.000
_cell.angle_alpha   90.00
_cell.angle_beta   90.00
_cell.angle_gamma   90.00
#
_symmetry.space_group_name_H-M   'P 1'
#
loop_
_entity.id
_entity.type
_entity.pdbx_description
1 polymer ?
#
loop_
_entity_poly.entity_id
_entity_poly.type
_entity_poly.pdbx_seq_one_letter_code
_entity_poly.pdbx_strand_id
1 'polypeptide(L)' 'MNALEPLFARLARSTFRSRFRLGIKERQYCWDKGAEVIDKHAADFIAQRLAPAHPANDGKQTPMRGHPV' A
#
# COMPACT_ATOMS: atom_id res chain seq x y z
N MET A 1 17.80 13.38 -16.66
CA MET A 1 16.38 12.98 -16.55
C MET A 1 16.29 11.81 -15.60
N ASN A 2 15.34 11.81 -14.67
CA ASN A 2 15.11 10.66 -13.78
C ASN A 2 14.53 9.49 -14.60
N ALA A 3 15.23 8.36 -14.63
CA ALA A 3 14.84 7.19 -15.42
C ALA A 3 13.45 6.63 -15.05
N LEU A 4 12.94 6.98 -13.87
CA LEU A 4 11.64 6.54 -13.37
C LEU A 4 10.46 7.40 -13.85
N GLU A 5 10.69 8.58 -14.41
CA GLU A 5 9.58 9.46 -14.81
C GLU A 5 8.62 8.82 -15.83
N PRO A 6 9.10 8.18 -16.91
CA PRO A 6 8.22 7.49 -17.85
C PRO A 6 7.41 6.36 -17.17
N LEU A 7 8.00 5.69 -16.17
CA LEU A 7 7.33 4.63 -15.42
C LEU A 7 6.20 5.22 -14.56
N PHE A 8 6.46 6.28 -13.80
CA PHE A 8 5.44 6.92 -12.96
C PHE A 8 4.31 7.53 -13.78
N ALA A 9 4.63 8.17 -14.91
CA ALA A 9 3.62 8.66 -15.85
C ALA A 9 2.69 7.55 -16.36
N ARG A 10 3.23 6.34 -16.61
CA ARG A 10 2.42 5.18 -17.00
C ARG A 10 1.60 4.64 -15.84
N LEU A 11 2.17 4.53 -14.63
CA LEU A 11 1.47 4.03 -13.45
C LEU A 11 0.30 4.93 -13.03
N ALA A 12 0.45 6.25 -13.15
CA ALA A 12 -0.59 7.22 -12.83
C ALA A 12 -1.86 7.06 -13.68
N ARG A 13 -1.74 6.52 -14.90
CA ARG A 13 -2.87 6.26 -15.81
C ARG A 13 -3.56 4.90 -15.59
N SER A 14 -3.10 4.09 -14.64
CA SER A 14 -3.65 2.75 -14.39
C SER A 14 -5.04 2.82 -13.74
N THR A 15 -6.06 2.28 -14.44
CA THR A 15 -7.43 2.14 -13.90
C THR A 15 -7.52 1.17 -12.73
N PHE A 16 -6.57 0.24 -12.62
CA PHE A 16 -6.45 -0.62 -11.45
C PHE A 16 -5.97 0.19 -10.25
N ARG A 17 -4.88 0.97 -10.37
CA ARG A 17 -4.35 1.74 -9.23
C ARG A 17 -5.24 2.91 -8.82
N SER A 18 -5.88 3.58 -9.77
CA SER A 18 -6.72 4.76 -9.50
C SER A 18 -8.02 4.47 -8.75
N ARG A 19 -8.42 3.18 -8.66
CA ARG A 19 -9.61 2.76 -7.89
C ARG A 19 -9.37 2.73 -6.38
N PHE A 20 -8.11 2.66 -5.94
CA PHE A 20 -7.79 2.61 -4.51
C PHE A 20 -7.82 4.03 -3.95
N ARG A 21 -8.69 4.25 -2.97
CA ARG A 21 -8.88 5.51 -2.28
C ARG A 21 -9.22 5.22 -0.83
N LEU A 22 -8.68 6.01 0.09
CA LEU A 22 -9.04 5.90 1.50
C LEU A 22 -10.50 6.33 1.69
N GLY A 23 -11.33 5.43 2.23
CA GLY A 23 -12.66 5.76 2.71
C GLY A 23 -12.63 6.62 3.97
N ILE A 24 -13.80 7.05 4.45
CA ILE A 24 -13.90 7.92 5.65
C ILE A 24 -13.22 7.28 6.87
N LYS A 25 -13.49 5.99 7.12
CA LYS A 25 -12.93 5.27 8.27
C LYS A 25 -11.41 5.11 8.18
N GLU A 26 -10.90 4.81 6.99
CA GLU A 26 -9.46 4.65 6.77
C GLU A 26 -8.72 5.98 6.92
N ARG A 27 -9.30 7.09 6.44
CA ARG A 27 -8.76 8.43 6.69
C ARG A 27 -8.75 8.76 8.18
N GLN A 28 -9.85 8.52 8.89
CA GLN A 28 -9.93 8.75 10.33
C GLN A 28 -8.87 7.92 11.07
N TYR A 29 -8.67 6.66 10.66
CA TYR A 29 -7.64 5.80 11.23
C TYR A 29 -6.22 6.40 11.05
N CYS A 30 -5.91 6.96 9.87
CA CYS A 30 -4.63 7.65 9.67
C CYS A 30 -4.46 8.83 10.64
N TRP A 31 -5.52 9.63 10.84
CA TRP A 31 -5.48 10.76 11.77
C TRP A 31 -5.33 10.32 13.22
N ASP A 32 -6.06 9.29 13.63
CA ASP A 32 -6.06 8.77 15.01
C ASP A 32 -4.72 8.12 15.37
N LYS A 33 -4.06 7.46 14.41
CA LYS A 33 -2.78 6.76 14.63
C LYS A 33 -1.56 7.64 14.40
N GLY A 34 -1.65 8.61 13.48
CA GLY A 34 -0.53 9.44 13.07
C GLY A 34 0.41 8.74 12.08
N ALA A 35 1.23 9.54 11.39
CA ALA A 35 2.06 9.09 10.27
C ALA A 35 3.06 7.99 10.64
N GLU A 36 3.76 8.13 11.78
CA GLU A 36 4.78 7.17 12.21
C GLU A 36 4.22 5.75 12.40
N VAL A 37 3.03 5.65 13.00
CA VAL A 37 2.37 4.36 13.22
C VAL A 37 1.93 3.76 11.88
N ILE A 38 1.42 4.57 10.96
CA ILE A 38 1.04 4.10 9.61
C ILE A 38 2.27 3.61 8.83
N ASP A 39 3.38 4.34 8.89
CA ASP A 39 4.65 3.94 8.28
C ASP A 39 5.14 2.61 8.85
N LYS A 40 5.07 2.45 10.18
CA LYS A 40 5.39 1.18 10.83
C LYS A 40 4.50 0.04 10.35
N HIS A 41 3.19 0.24 10.25
CA HIS A 41 2.28 -0.79 9.74
C HIS A 41 2.62 -1.20 8.30
N ALA A 42 2.97 -0.24 7.44
CA ALA A 42 3.38 -0.52 6.07
C ALA A 42 4.66 -1.37 6.03
N ALA A 43 5.66 -1.00 6.83
CA ALA A 43 6.90 -1.78 6.96
C ALA A 43 6.64 -3.20 7.47
N ASP A 44 5.81 -3.35 8.50
CA ASP A 44 5.44 -4.64 9.07
C ASP A 44 4.73 -5.54 8.04
N PHE A 45 3.81 -4.97 7.23
CA PHE A 45 3.17 -5.73 6.16
C PHE A 45 4.15 -6.19 5.09
N ILE A 46 5.09 -5.35 4.68
CA ILE A 46 6.12 -5.76 3.72
C ILE A 46 6.95 -6.89 4.32
N ALA A 47 7.47 -6.70 5.54
CA ALA A 47 8.33 -7.66 6.20
C ALA A 47 7.66 -9.03 6.39
N GLN A 48 6.39 -9.04 6.80
CA GLN A 48 5.67 -10.28 7.12
C GLN A 48 5.06 -10.95 5.89
N ARG A 49 4.57 -10.17 4.93
CA ARG A 49 3.71 -10.69 3.85
C ARG A 49 4.40 -10.75 2.51
N LEU A 50 5.35 -9.87 2.22
CA LEU A 50 5.95 -9.73 0.88
C LEU A 50 7.44 -10.07 0.82
N ALA A 51 8.19 -9.77 1.88
CA ALA A 51 9.63 -9.98 1.94
C ALA A 51 10.08 -11.45 1.99
N PRO A 52 9.33 -12.41 2.60
CA PRO A 52 9.76 -13.80 2.62
C PRO A 52 9.87 -14.37 1.19
N ALA A 53 10.90 -15.18 0.95
CA ALA A 53 11.13 -15.82 -0.36
C ALA A 53 9.98 -16.76 -0.77
N HIS A 54 9.27 -17.33 0.22
CA HIS A 54 8.08 -18.15 0.03
C HIS A 54 6.95 -17.63 0.93
N PRO A 55 6.19 -16.62 0.48
CA PRO A 55 5.07 -16.08 1.25
C PRO A 55 4.00 -17.14 1.49
N ALA A 56 3.45 -17.18 2.71
CA ALA A 56 2.42 -18.16 3.08
C ALA A 56 1.16 -18.09 2.19
N ASN A 57 0.78 -16.89 1.75
CA ASN A 57 -0.35 -16.65 0.86
C ASN A 57 0.14 -16.10 -0.48
N ASP A 58 0.94 -16.88 -1.21
CA ASP A 58 1.48 -16.41 -2.48
C ASP A 58 0.37 -16.03 -3.48
N GLY A 59 0.53 -14.88 -4.12
CA GLY A 59 -0.48 -14.18 -4.94
C GLY A 59 -1.66 -13.56 -4.18
N LYS A 60 -1.78 -13.71 -2.85
CA LYS A 60 -2.88 -13.18 -2.01
C LYS A 60 -2.39 -12.61 -0.67
N GLN A 61 -1.24 -11.95 -0.70
CA GLN A 61 -0.51 -11.54 0.51
C GLN A 61 -1.20 -10.41 1.29
N THR A 62 -1.81 -9.43 0.61
CA THR A 62 -2.33 -8.22 1.25
C THR A 62 -3.84 -8.06 1.01
N PRO A 63 -4.66 -7.92 2.07
CA PRO A 63 -6.07 -7.54 1.93
C PRO A 63 -6.17 -6.15 1.32
N MET A 64 -7.12 -5.96 0.40
CA MET A 64 -7.21 -4.72 -0.39
C MET A 64 -8.11 -3.64 0.25
N ARG A 65 -8.60 -3.87 1.48
CA ARG A 65 -9.56 -3.00 2.19
C ARG A 65 -9.42 -3.13 3.70
N GLY A 66 -9.84 -2.10 4.44
CA GLY A 66 -9.98 -2.15 5.90
C GLY A 66 -8.73 -1.72 6.66
N HIS A 67 -7.67 -1.36 5.95
CA HIS A 67 -6.47 -0.76 6.49
C HIS A 67 -5.96 0.30 5.49
N PRO A 68 -5.47 1.46 5.93
CA PRO A 68 -5.08 2.54 5.02
C PRO A 68 -3.76 2.33 4.25
N VAL A 69 -3.03 1.24 4.55
CA VAL A 69 -1.82 0.78 3.86
C VAL A 69 -1.91 -0.71 3.60
#